data_AF-A0A653D7N4-F1
#
_entry.id   AF-A0A653D7N4-F1
#
_cell.length_a   1.000
_cell.length_b   1.000
_cell.length_c   1.000
_cell.angle_alpha   90.00
_cell.angle_beta   90.00
_cell.angle_gamma   90.00
#
_symmetry.space_group_name_H-M   'P 1'
#
loop_
_entity.id
_entity.type
_entity.pdbx_description
1 polymer ?
#
loop_
_entity_poly.entity_id
_entity_poly.type
_entity_poly.pdbx_seq_one_letter_code
_entity_poly.pdbx_strand_id
1 'polypeptide(L)'
;MRISSVTAAIESVVKQGTEETAETLDLNENQEKQNAQTNHCDLGTSKTNSLDTVPSLEGESSQEANMEIKEIVKLPENLPSDIGDIVDKIRQAAIEYKGETRKHFFTNEVNHQLVSLERKCKILGRSSRLRVYEHLSGYIRCKKETIIRRAKSLLLEDEEKRLEMKIRLLKDTIDHIMPPLLANYEFECQKVLQKKFSKETSENEENKHLRLPRRRFQWTDEAR
;
A
#
# COMPACT_ATOMS: atom_id res chain seq x y z
N MET A 1 -45.80 -36.62 -21.75
CA MET A 1 -46.13 -36.15 -20.38
C MET A 1 -44.97 -35.29 -19.89
N ARG A 2 -45.27 -34.12 -19.31
CA ARG A 2 -44.33 -33.05 -18.99
C ARG A 2 -43.42 -33.43 -17.81
N ILE A 3 -42.11 -33.49 -18.03
CA ILE A 3 -41.10 -33.69 -16.97
C ILE A 3 -40.67 -32.33 -16.35
N SER A 4 -41.33 -31.22 -16.73
CA SER A 4 -40.92 -29.85 -16.38
C SER A 4 -41.27 -29.39 -14.95
N SER A 5 -41.91 -30.21 -14.11
CA SER A 5 -42.47 -29.71 -12.84
C SER A 5 -41.52 -29.76 -11.65
N VAL A 6 -40.68 -30.80 -11.55
CA VAL A 6 -39.79 -30.97 -10.39
C VAL A 6 -38.54 -30.12 -10.53
N THR A 7 -37.98 -30.05 -11.75
CA THR A 7 -36.82 -29.20 -12.05
C THR A 7 -37.16 -27.72 -11.87
N ALA A 8 -38.34 -27.27 -12.32
CA ALA A 8 -38.80 -25.90 -12.13
C ALA A 8 -39.08 -25.56 -10.66
N ALA A 9 -39.58 -26.52 -9.85
CA ALA A 9 -39.78 -26.32 -8.42
C ALA A 9 -38.46 -26.20 -7.66
N ILE A 10 -37.45 -27.02 -8.01
CA ILE A 10 -36.12 -26.95 -7.41
C ILE A 10 -35.42 -25.64 -7.82
N GLU A 11 -35.51 -25.24 -9.09
CA GLU A 11 -34.95 -23.98 -9.60
C GLU A 11 -35.59 -22.75 -8.95
N SER A 12 -36.90 -22.78 -8.67
CA SER A 12 -37.60 -21.71 -7.95
C SER A 12 -37.16 -21.55 -6.49
N VAL A 13 -36.88 -22.65 -5.77
CA VAL A 13 -36.43 -22.60 -4.37
C VAL A 13 -34.97 -22.15 -4.28
N VAL A 14 -34.13 -22.55 -5.24
CA VAL A 14 -32.73 -22.10 -5.32
C VAL A 14 -32.66 -20.60 -5.63
N LYS A 15 -33.50 -20.12 -6.56
CA LYS A 15 -33.52 -18.69 -6.94
C LYS A 15 -33.95 -17.77 -5.78
N GLN A 16 -34.88 -18.23 -4.94
CA GLN A 16 -35.26 -17.50 -3.72
C GLN A 16 -34.12 -17.42 -2.69
N GLY A 17 -33.27 -18.43 -2.57
CA GLY A 17 -32.10 -18.40 -1.68
C GLY A 17 -30.93 -17.54 -2.19
N THR A 18 -30.81 -17.37 -3.51
CA THR A 18 -29.81 -16.48 -4.13
C THR A 18 -30.22 -15.00 -4.11
N GLU A 19 -31.53 -14.71 -4.17
CA GLU A 19 -32.05 -13.33 -4.10
C GLU A 19 -31.95 -12.75 -2.67
N GLU A 20 -32.16 -13.55 -1.62
CA GLU A 20 -31.93 -13.13 -0.22
C GLU A 20 -30.44 -12.85 0.11
N THR A 21 -29.51 -13.41 -0.67
CA THR A 21 -28.07 -13.10 -0.55
C THR A 21 -27.60 -11.97 -1.46
N ALA A 22 -28.41 -11.55 -2.44
CA ALA A 22 -28.14 -10.38 -3.27
C ALA A 22 -28.61 -9.07 -2.60
N GLU A 23 -29.70 -9.08 -1.83
CA GLU A 23 -30.16 -7.90 -1.07
C GLU A 23 -29.21 -7.51 0.09
N THR A 24 -28.27 -8.37 0.48
CA THR A 24 -27.26 -8.05 1.51
C THR A 24 -25.98 -7.40 0.97
N LEU A 25 -25.87 -7.18 -0.35
CA LEU A 25 -24.72 -6.51 -0.96
C LEU A 25 -24.93 -5.01 -1.25
N ASP A 26 -26.14 -4.48 -1.06
CA ASP A 26 -26.48 -3.08 -1.40
C ASP A 26 -26.50 -2.10 -0.20
N LEU A 27 -26.00 -2.54 0.97
CA LEU A 27 -25.94 -1.69 2.17
C LEU A 27 -24.52 -1.28 2.59
N ASN A 28 -23.49 -1.61 1.83
CA ASN A 28 -22.10 -1.31 2.21
C ASN A 28 -21.40 -0.21 1.38
N GLU A 29 -22.12 0.48 0.49
CA GLU A 29 -21.59 1.64 -0.25
C GLU A 29 -21.78 3.00 0.45
N ASN A 30 -22.43 3.04 1.62
CA ASN A 30 -22.71 4.28 2.36
C ASN A 30 -21.87 4.51 3.63
N GLN A 31 -20.81 3.74 3.86
CA GLN A 31 -19.90 3.94 5.01
C GLN A 31 -18.56 4.63 4.70
N GLU A 32 -18.34 5.14 3.48
CA GLU A 32 -17.12 5.91 3.13
C GLU A 32 -17.31 7.44 3.07
N LYS A 33 -18.45 8.00 3.52
CA LYS A 33 -18.68 9.47 3.49
C LYS A 33 -18.99 10.14 4.82
N GLN A 34 -18.53 9.63 5.97
CA GLN A 34 -18.59 10.37 7.25
C GLN A 34 -17.39 10.14 8.19
N ASN A 35 -16.16 10.07 7.68
CA ASN A 35 -14.98 10.17 8.56
C ASN A 35 -13.92 11.14 8.05
N ALA A 36 -14.40 12.29 7.56
CA ALA A 36 -13.62 13.51 7.45
C ALA A 36 -14.13 14.50 8.52
N GLN A 37 -13.19 15.16 9.20
CA GLN A 37 -13.36 16.14 10.29
C GLN A 37 -13.70 15.60 11.69
N THR A 38 -12.69 15.45 12.54
CA THR A 38 -12.31 16.53 13.50
C THR A 38 -11.07 16.12 14.31
N ASN A 39 -9.97 16.83 14.07
CA ASN A 39 -8.88 16.92 15.04
C ASN A 39 -9.29 17.91 16.12
N HIS A 40 -9.23 17.51 17.39
CA HIS A 40 -9.03 18.45 18.49
C HIS A 40 -8.16 17.77 19.55
N CYS A 41 -6.84 17.93 19.45
CA CYS A 41 -5.95 17.64 20.57
C CYS A 41 -5.80 18.94 21.37
N ASP A 42 -6.33 18.91 22.58
CA ASP A 42 -6.32 20.00 23.55
C ASP A 42 -4.93 20.09 24.20
N LEU A 43 -4.33 21.27 24.16
CA LEU A 43 -3.03 21.58 24.73
C LEU A 43 -3.24 22.45 25.98
N GLY A 44 -3.11 21.84 27.15
CA GLY A 44 -3.13 22.51 28.45
C GLY A 44 -1.84 23.26 28.75
N THR A 45 -1.93 24.59 28.67
CA THR A 45 -1.21 25.68 29.37
C THR A 45 -0.11 25.37 30.39
N SER A 46 1.00 26.12 30.27
CA SER A 46 1.41 27.07 31.33
C SER A 46 2.22 28.25 30.76
N LYS A 47 1.82 29.45 31.21
CA LYS A 47 2.36 30.78 30.90
C LYS A 47 3.68 31.03 31.64
N THR A 48 4.55 31.88 31.09
CA THR A 48 4.97 33.18 31.69
C THR A 48 5.80 34.03 30.70
N ASN A 49 5.40 35.31 30.58
CA ASN A 49 6.18 36.57 30.45
C ASN A 49 7.31 36.69 29.40
N SER A 50 7.55 37.79 28.67
CA SER A 50 7.04 39.16 28.60
C SER A 50 7.91 39.92 27.57
N LEU A 51 7.32 40.80 26.74
CA LEU A 51 7.85 42.05 26.12
C LEU A 51 9.20 41.94 25.33
N ASP A 52 9.42 42.48 24.12
CA ASP A 52 9.00 43.76 23.56
C ASP A 52 9.49 43.93 22.10
N THR A 53 8.82 44.82 21.37
CA THR A 53 9.32 45.70 20.29
C THR A 53 9.61 45.16 18.87
N VAL A 54 8.78 45.64 17.94
CA VAL A 54 8.98 45.79 16.48
C VAL A 54 9.48 47.24 16.26
N PRO A 55 10.43 47.55 15.35
CA PRO A 55 10.03 47.94 13.98
C PRO A 55 11.03 47.68 12.83
N SER A 56 10.45 47.22 11.71
CA SER A 56 10.57 47.83 10.37
C SER A 56 11.78 47.58 9.45
N LEU A 57 11.41 47.60 8.17
CA LEU A 57 12.12 48.05 6.96
C LEU A 57 12.77 47.03 6.02
N GLU A 58 12.52 47.35 4.76
CA GLU A 58 12.70 46.63 3.51
C GLU A 58 14.15 46.34 3.16
N GLY A 59 14.32 45.39 2.24
CA GLY A 59 15.57 45.16 1.54
C GLY A 59 15.48 43.92 0.67
N GLU A 60 15.01 44.11 -0.57
CA GLU A 60 15.33 43.18 -1.64
C GLU A 60 16.84 42.95 -1.67
N SER A 61 17.27 41.69 -1.60
CA SER A 61 18.62 41.33 -1.99
C SER A 61 18.59 39.94 -2.59
N SER A 62 18.62 39.94 -3.92
CA SER A 62 19.04 38.82 -4.74
C SER A 62 20.42 38.36 -4.28
N GLN A 63 20.47 37.42 -3.35
CA GLN A 63 21.71 36.74 -3.01
C GLN A 63 21.92 35.60 -4.00
N GLU A 64 22.62 35.94 -5.08
CA GLU A 64 23.53 35.03 -5.77
C GLU A 64 24.39 34.32 -4.72
N ALA A 65 24.07 33.04 -4.46
CA ALA A 65 24.83 32.24 -3.50
C ALA A 65 26.09 31.75 -4.19
N ASN A 66 27.14 32.57 -4.02
CA ASN A 66 28.54 32.24 -4.08
C ASN A 66 28.84 30.78 -3.68
N MET A 67 29.67 30.13 -4.49
CA MET A 67 30.22 28.80 -4.24
C MET A 67 31.00 28.76 -2.93
N GLU A 68 30.35 28.37 -1.85
CA GLU A 68 31.04 27.92 -0.65
C GLU A 68 31.32 26.43 -0.82
N ILE A 69 32.59 26.07 -1.06
CA ILE A 69 33.07 24.69 -0.97
C ILE A 69 32.90 24.28 0.49
N LYS A 70 31.73 23.73 0.82
CA LYS A 70 31.47 23.16 2.13
C LYS A 70 32.47 22.04 2.36
N GLU A 71 33.20 22.12 3.47
CA GLU A 71 34.10 21.08 3.95
C GLU A 71 33.35 19.73 3.94
N ILE A 72 33.79 18.83 3.07
CA ILE A 72 33.11 17.55 2.85
C ILE A 72 33.33 16.70 4.11
N VAL A 73 32.26 16.48 4.87
CA VAL A 73 32.29 15.58 6.03
C VAL A 73 32.73 14.20 5.57
N LYS A 74 33.81 13.68 6.15
CA LYS A 74 34.33 12.35 5.82
C LYS A 74 33.26 11.29 6.13
N LEU A 75 33.10 10.35 5.21
CA LEU A 75 32.24 9.18 5.41
C LEU A 75 32.70 8.42 6.67
N PRO A 76 31.77 7.82 7.43
CA PRO A 76 32.16 6.93 8.54
C PRO A 76 33.03 5.79 8.01
N GLU A 77 34.17 5.52 8.64
CA GLU A 77 35.10 4.43 8.23
C GLU A 77 34.47 3.03 8.23
N ASN A 78 33.33 2.85 8.91
CA ASN A 78 32.63 1.57 9.03
C ASN A 78 31.30 1.54 8.25
N LEU A 79 31.27 2.07 7.03
CA LEU A 79 30.11 1.95 6.16
C LEU A 79 30.20 0.65 5.34
N PRO A 80 29.13 -0.14 5.20
CA PRO A 80 29.09 -1.27 4.28
C PRO A 80 29.41 -0.81 2.84
N SER A 81 30.19 -1.61 2.09
CA SER A 81 30.57 -1.34 0.69
C SER A 81 29.35 -0.96 -0.17
N ASP A 82 28.29 -1.74 0.01
CA ASP A 82 26.94 -1.56 -0.52
C ASP A 82 26.33 -0.16 -0.42
N ILE A 83 26.68 0.61 0.62
CA ILE A 83 26.22 1.98 0.83
C ILE A 83 27.21 2.97 0.21
N GLY A 84 28.51 2.68 0.33
CA GLY A 84 29.56 3.42 -0.36
C GLY A 84 29.30 3.51 -1.86
N ASP A 85 28.99 2.37 -2.50
CA ASP A 85 28.71 2.30 -3.93
C ASP A 85 27.50 3.17 -4.34
N ILE A 86 26.46 3.21 -3.51
CA ILE A 86 25.27 4.04 -3.76
C ILE A 86 25.62 5.53 -3.60
N VAL A 87 26.38 5.86 -2.57
CA VAL A 87 26.87 7.24 -2.34
C VAL A 87 27.73 7.69 -3.51
N ASP A 88 28.63 6.85 -4.01
CA ASP A 88 29.49 7.15 -5.14
C ASP A 88 28.71 7.32 -6.44
N LYS A 89 27.68 6.50 -6.68
CA LYS A 89 26.76 6.70 -7.82
C LYS A 89 26.03 8.04 -7.76
N ILE A 90 25.51 8.42 -6.60
CA ILE A 90 24.83 9.72 -6.41
C ILE A 90 25.84 10.87 -6.55
N ARG A 91 27.07 10.70 -6.04
CA ARG A 91 28.16 11.68 -6.20
C ARG A 91 28.51 11.86 -7.67
N GLN A 92 28.69 10.77 -8.40
CA GLN A 92 29.03 10.81 -9.82
C GLN A 92 27.92 11.49 -10.63
N ALA A 93 26.66 11.15 -10.35
CA ALA A 93 25.51 11.83 -10.95
C ALA A 93 25.52 13.33 -10.64
N ALA A 94 25.93 13.75 -9.44
CA ALA A 94 26.03 15.17 -9.08
C ALA A 94 27.16 15.90 -9.80
N ILE A 95 28.29 15.23 -10.05
CA ILE A 95 29.43 15.77 -10.81
C ILE A 95 29.09 15.90 -12.29
N GLU A 96 28.43 14.89 -12.87
CA GLU A 96 28.04 14.88 -14.29
C GLU A 96 26.85 15.80 -14.59
N TYR A 97 26.13 16.24 -13.56
CA TYR A 97 24.96 17.07 -13.70
C TYR A 97 25.32 18.49 -14.17
N LYS A 98 25.12 18.75 -15.45
CA LYS A 98 25.29 20.06 -16.10
C LYS A 98 24.01 20.92 -16.11
N GLY A 99 22.94 20.47 -15.48
CA GLY A 99 21.66 21.18 -15.52
C GLY A 99 21.63 22.41 -14.61
N GLU A 100 20.92 23.45 -15.06
CA GLU A 100 20.86 24.74 -14.35
C GLU A 100 20.05 24.66 -13.05
N THR A 101 18.98 23.86 -13.02
CA THR A 101 18.04 23.85 -11.88
C THR A 101 18.25 22.68 -10.93
N ARG A 102 18.08 22.91 -9.63
CA ARG A 102 18.17 21.84 -8.61
C ARG A 102 17.13 20.73 -8.78
N LYS A 103 16.00 21.02 -9.44
CA LYS A 103 14.89 20.08 -9.62
C LYS A 103 15.22 18.99 -10.65
N HIS A 104 15.94 19.31 -11.72
CA HIS A 104 16.27 18.31 -12.75
C HIS A 104 17.41 17.37 -12.34
N PHE A 105 18.13 17.66 -11.25
CA PHE A 105 19.11 16.72 -10.69
C PHE A 105 18.45 15.42 -10.21
N PHE A 106 17.25 15.52 -9.63
CA PHE A 106 16.54 14.37 -9.06
C PHE A 106 15.78 13.57 -10.12
N THR A 107 16.53 13.01 -11.07
CA THR A 107 16.03 12.09 -12.10
C THR A 107 15.52 10.78 -11.48
N ASN A 108 14.82 9.96 -12.27
CA ASN A 108 14.32 8.67 -11.79
C ASN A 108 15.45 7.78 -11.24
N GLU A 109 16.60 7.74 -11.91
CA GLU A 109 17.77 6.99 -11.47
C GLU A 109 18.30 7.49 -10.11
N VAL A 110 18.50 8.80 -9.97
CA VAL A 110 18.94 9.38 -8.68
C VAL A 110 17.92 9.12 -7.57
N ASN A 111 16.62 9.21 -7.89
CA ASN A 111 15.56 8.89 -6.92
C ASN A 111 15.60 7.42 -6.50
N HIS A 112 15.86 6.49 -7.42
CA HIS A 112 16.02 5.07 -7.11
C HIS A 112 17.23 4.82 -6.19
N GLN A 113 18.38 5.44 -6.50
CA GLN A 113 19.55 5.37 -5.63
C GLN A 113 19.27 5.95 -4.23
N LEU A 114 18.51 7.06 -4.12
CA LEU A 114 18.12 7.64 -2.83
C LEU A 114 17.20 6.73 -2.00
N VAL A 115 16.24 6.04 -2.63
CA VAL A 115 15.36 5.08 -1.93
C VAL A 115 16.17 3.89 -1.43
N SER A 116 17.06 3.35 -2.27
CA SER A 116 17.97 2.26 -1.89
C SER A 116 18.88 2.67 -0.72
N LEU A 117 19.42 3.90 -0.79
CA LEU A 117 20.24 4.48 0.27
C LEU A 117 19.47 4.59 1.59
N GLU A 118 18.25 5.11 1.59
CA GLU A 118 17.45 5.28 2.81
C GLU A 118 17.09 3.93 3.44
N ARG A 119 16.77 2.91 2.62
CA ARG A 119 16.50 1.55 3.12
C ARG A 119 17.71 0.97 3.85
N LYS A 120 18.91 1.05 3.23
CA LYS A 120 20.15 0.54 3.85
C LYS A 120 20.56 1.37 5.08
N CYS A 121 20.45 2.70 5.01
CA CYS A 121 20.78 3.58 6.13
C CYS A 121 19.84 3.42 7.34
N LYS A 122 18.56 3.09 7.12
CA LYS A 122 17.61 2.78 8.20
C LYS A 122 18.11 1.63 9.09
N ILE A 123 18.77 0.64 8.50
CA ILE A 123 19.28 -0.55 9.21
C ILE A 123 20.50 -0.20 10.08
N LEU A 124 21.37 0.71 9.61
CA LEU A 124 22.59 1.13 10.33
C LEU A 124 22.36 2.12 11.48
N GLY A 125 21.18 2.73 11.56
CA GLY A 125 20.82 3.67 12.62
C GLY A 125 20.99 5.15 12.27
N ARG A 126 20.51 6.01 13.18
CA ARG A 126 20.30 7.46 12.93
C ARG A 126 21.58 8.25 12.69
N SER A 127 22.65 7.96 13.42
CA SER A 127 23.92 8.70 13.35
C SER A 127 24.63 8.50 12.01
N SER A 128 24.77 7.24 11.57
CA SER A 128 25.36 6.88 10.28
C SER A 128 24.57 7.49 9.13
N ARG A 129 23.24 7.38 9.15
CA ARG A 129 22.36 7.99 8.16
C ARG A 129 22.59 9.50 8.03
N LEU A 130 22.65 10.24 9.14
CA LEU A 130 22.83 11.70 9.10
C LEU A 130 24.20 12.09 8.52
N ARG A 131 25.27 11.38 8.85
CA ARG A 131 26.61 11.63 8.29
C ARG A 131 26.66 11.37 6.79
N VAL A 132 26.02 10.31 6.31
CA VAL A 132 25.92 9.99 4.88
C VAL A 132 25.22 11.12 4.11
N TYR A 133 24.10 11.64 4.62
CA TYR A 133 23.40 12.74 3.95
C TYR A 133 24.12 14.09 4.07
N GLU A 134 24.86 14.33 5.15
CA GLU A 134 25.72 15.52 5.25
C GLU A 134 26.85 15.45 4.21
N HIS A 135 27.49 14.29 4.06
CA HIS A 135 28.50 14.05 3.03
C HIS A 135 27.95 14.31 1.61
N LEU A 136 26.78 13.76 1.29
CA LEU A 136 26.12 13.99 -0.01
C LEU A 136 25.80 15.46 -0.27
N SER A 137 25.47 16.23 0.77
CA SER A 137 25.16 17.66 0.63
C SER A 137 26.34 18.53 0.23
N GLY A 138 27.58 18.03 0.36
CA GLY A 138 28.78 18.70 -0.15
C GLY A 138 28.90 18.63 -1.69
N TYR A 139 28.33 17.61 -2.31
CA TYR A 139 28.39 17.40 -3.77
C TYR A 139 27.13 17.87 -4.48
N ILE A 140 25.99 17.64 -3.86
CA ILE A 140 24.70 18.04 -4.41
C ILE A 140 24.47 19.50 -4.01
N ARG A 141 24.02 20.36 -4.92
CA ARG A 141 23.56 21.73 -4.61
C ARG A 141 22.26 21.77 -3.78
N CYS A 142 22.12 20.90 -2.78
CA CYS A 142 20.97 20.72 -1.91
C CYS A 142 21.38 20.54 -0.45
N LYS A 143 20.62 21.14 0.46
CA LYS A 143 20.84 20.99 1.91
C LYS A 143 20.54 19.54 2.34
N LYS A 144 21.30 19.01 3.30
CA LYS A 144 21.07 17.69 3.94
C LYS A 144 19.59 17.43 4.22
N GLU A 145 18.93 18.36 4.92
CA GLU A 145 17.52 18.19 5.32
C GLU A 145 16.56 18.04 4.13
N THR A 146 16.89 18.65 2.99
CA THR A 146 16.11 18.52 1.76
C THR A 146 16.28 17.13 1.16
N ILE A 147 17.50 16.60 1.15
CA ILE A 147 17.80 15.24 0.66
C ILE A 147 17.08 14.21 1.53
N ILE A 148 17.16 14.35 2.86
CA ILE A 148 16.48 13.47 3.82
C ILE A 148 14.96 13.49 3.62
N ARG A 149 14.35 14.69 3.55
CA ARG A 149 12.89 14.81 3.34
C ARG A 149 12.45 14.17 2.04
N ARG A 150 13.21 14.40 0.96
CA ARG A 150 12.93 13.79 -0.34
C ARG A 150 13.06 12.27 -0.30
N ALA A 151 14.15 11.73 0.25
CA ALA A 151 14.36 10.29 0.37
C ALA A 151 13.26 9.60 1.18
N LYS A 152 12.78 10.23 2.27
CA LYS A 152 11.64 9.74 3.05
C LYS A 152 10.33 9.75 2.26
N SER A 153 10.03 10.85 1.55
CA SER A 153 8.84 10.94 0.70
C SER A 153 8.83 9.82 -0.35
N LEU A 154 9.94 9.68 -1.07
CA LEU A 154 10.09 8.66 -2.10
C LEU A 154 9.96 7.24 -1.54
N LEU A 155 10.50 6.98 -0.34
CA LEU A 155 10.37 5.67 0.29
C LEU A 155 8.92 5.37 0.68
N LEU A 156 8.19 6.35 1.21
CA LEU A 156 6.77 6.19 1.54
C LEU A 156 5.93 5.93 0.28
N GLU A 157 6.15 6.72 -0.78
CA GLU A 157 5.47 6.54 -2.07
C GLU A 157 5.76 5.16 -2.69
N ASP A 158 6.99 4.67 -2.58
CA ASP A 158 7.39 3.34 -3.06
C ASP A 158 6.75 2.21 -2.23
N GLU A 159 6.72 2.36 -0.90
CA GLU A 159 6.07 1.41 0.00
C GLU A 159 4.55 1.36 -0.21
N GLU A 160 3.90 2.50 -0.44
CA GLU A 160 2.48 2.61 -0.76
C GLU A 160 2.14 1.92 -2.07
N LYS A 161 2.87 2.20 -3.15
CA LYS A 161 2.67 1.53 -4.46
C LYS A 161 2.85 0.02 -4.36
N ARG A 162 3.85 -0.43 -3.60
CA ARG A 162 4.08 -1.86 -3.38
C ARG A 162 2.91 -2.49 -2.61
N LEU A 163 2.36 -1.79 -1.62
CA LEU A 163 1.19 -2.26 -0.87
C LEU A 163 -0.05 -2.31 -1.77
N GLU A 164 -0.30 -1.28 -2.55
CA GLU A 164 -1.40 -1.21 -3.51
C GLU A 164 -1.33 -2.37 -4.51
N MET A 165 -0.15 -2.66 -5.04
CA MET A 165 0.08 -3.81 -5.93
C MET A 165 -0.27 -5.14 -5.25
N LYS A 166 0.08 -5.32 -3.96
CA LYS A 166 -0.25 -6.53 -3.21
C LYS A 166 -1.74 -6.66 -2.94
N ILE A 167 -2.42 -5.56 -2.62
CA ILE A 167 -3.87 -5.52 -2.43
C ILE A 167 -4.58 -5.86 -3.75
N ARG A 168 -4.14 -5.27 -4.86
CA ARG A 168 -4.69 -5.55 -6.18
C ARG A 168 -4.53 -7.02 -6.55
N LEU A 169 -3.33 -7.57 -6.38
CA LEU A 169 -3.08 -8.99 -6.63
C LEU A 169 -4.02 -9.89 -5.81
N LEU A 170 -4.22 -9.58 -4.52
CA LEU A 170 -5.15 -10.32 -3.68
C LEU A 170 -6.59 -10.23 -4.19
N LYS A 171 -7.05 -9.05 -4.58
CA LYS A 171 -8.38 -8.85 -5.18
C LYS A 171 -8.54 -9.67 -6.46
N ASP A 172 -7.58 -9.56 -7.37
CA ASP A 172 -7.60 -10.29 -8.65
C ASP A 172 -7.63 -11.81 -8.41
N THR A 173 -6.87 -12.31 -7.43
CA THR A 173 -6.90 -13.72 -7.02
C THR A 173 -8.26 -14.13 -6.47
N ILE A 174 -8.86 -13.32 -5.59
CA ILE A 174 -10.19 -13.59 -5.03
C ILE A 174 -11.23 -13.61 -6.15
N ASP A 175 -11.21 -12.62 -7.04
CA ASP A 175 -12.14 -12.51 -8.17
C ASP A 175 -12.00 -13.69 -9.14
N HIS A 176 -10.81 -14.29 -9.24
CA HIS A 176 -10.58 -15.50 -10.02
C HIS A 176 -11.08 -16.78 -9.33
N ILE A 177 -10.78 -16.96 -8.03
CA ILE A 177 -11.03 -18.20 -7.30
C ILE A 177 -12.49 -18.30 -6.81
N MET A 178 -13.10 -17.18 -6.44
CA MET A 178 -14.43 -17.18 -5.82
C MET A 178 -15.54 -17.69 -6.76
N PRO A 179 -15.67 -17.23 -8.03
CA PRO A 179 -16.75 -17.68 -8.91
C PRO A 179 -16.82 -19.20 -9.13
N PRO A 180 -15.73 -19.90 -9.53
CA PRO A 180 -15.79 -21.35 -9.72
C PRO A 180 -16.03 -22.10 -8.40
N LEU A 181 -15.55 -21.57 -7.27
CA LEU A 181 -15.80 -22.15 -5.96
C LEU A 181 -17.29 -22.11 -5.59
N LEU A 182 -17.97 -20.99 -5.86
CA LEU A 182 -19.41 -20.84 -5.64
C LEU A 182 -20.21 -21.76 -6.56
N ALA A 183 -19.88 -21.79 -7.86
CA ALA A 183 -20.54 -22.64 -8.84
C ALA A 183 -20.45 -24.13 -8.46
N ASN A 184 -19.26 -24.58 -8.02
CA ASN A 184 -19.08 -25.96 -7.57
C ASN A 184 -19.87 -26.27 -6.30
N TYR A 185 -19.94 -25.33 -5.36
CA TYR A 185 -20.76 -25.49 -4.15
C TYR A 185 -22.25 -25.61 -4.49
N GLU A 186 -22.76 -24.76 -5.38
CA GLU A 186 -24.15 -24.79 -5.85
C GLU A 186 -24.47 -26.10 -6.55
N PHE A 187 -23.58 -26.56 -7.42
CA PHE A 187 -23.70 -27.85 -8.10
C PHE A 187 -23.81 -29.03 -7.11
N GLU A 188 -22.95 -29.10 -6.11
CA GLU A 188 -23.00 -30.15 -5.09
C GLU A 188 -24.25 -30.05 -4.20
N CYS A 189 -24.72 -28.83 -3.90
CA CYS A 189 -26.02 -28.64 -3.23
C CYS A 189 -27.17 -29.18 -4.07
N GLN A 190 -27.22 -28.84 -5.36
CA GLN A 190 -28.26 -29.28 -6.28
C GLN A 190 -28.29 -30.81 -6.40
N LYS A 191 -27.12 -31.45 -6.46
CA LYS A 191 -26.99 -32.91 -6.50
C LYS A 191 -27.55 -33.59 -5.25
N VAL A 192 -27.29 -33.03 -4.06
CA VAL A 192 -27.87 -33.54 -2.80
C VAL A 192 -29.39 -33.38 -2.79
N LEU A 193 -29.91 -32.23 -3.24
CA LEU A 193 -31.35 -32.00 -3.34
C LEU A 193 -32.02 -32.95 -4.33
N GLN A 194 -31.45 -33.11 -5.54
CA GLN A 194 -31.96 -34.06 -6.53
C GLN A 194 -32.03 -35.49 -5.98
N LYS A 195 -31.00 -35.96 -5.26
CA LYS A 195 -31.03 -37.28 -4.61
C LYS A 195 -32.12 -37.40 -3.55
N LYS A 196 -32.33 -36.36 -2.74
CA LYS A 196 -33.40 -36.34 -1.74
C LYS A 196 -34.82 -36.39 -2.33
N PHE A 197 -35.03 -35.77 -3.49
CA PHE A 197 -36.36 -35.62 -4.10
C PHE A 197 -36.61 -36.50 -5.33
N SER A 198 -35.67 -37.38 -5.71
CA SER A 198 -35.85 -38.31 -6.82
C SER A 198 -36.90 -39.38 -6.50
N LYS A 199 -37.70 -39.78 -7.48
CA LYS A 199 -38.89 -40.65 -7.26
C LYS A 199 -38.57 -42.10 -6.87
N GLU A 200 -37.28 -42.47 -6.89
CA GLU A 200 -36.77 -43.82 -6.57
C GLU A 200 -36.48 -44.01 -5.07
N THR A 201 -36.70 -42.99 -4.23
CA THR A 201 -36.17 -42.93 -2.86
C THR A 201 -37.20 -42.88 -1.73
N SER A 202 -38.49 -43.14 -1.98
CA SER A 202 -39.48 -43.22 -0.89
C SER A 202 -39.26 -44.39 0.07
N GLU A 203 -38.35 -45.32 -0.24
CA GLU A 203 -38.11 -46.54 0.54
C GLU A 203 -36.69 -46.66 1.13
N ASN A 204 -35.77 -45.73 0.88
CA ASN A 204 -34.38 -45.84 1.35
C ASN A 204 -34.06 -44.84 2.50
N GLU A 205 -34.03 -45.34 3.74
CA GLU A 205 -33.76 -44.59 4.99
C GLU A 205 -32.42 -43.82 4.96
N GLU A 206 -31.45 -44.25 4.14
CA GLU A 206 -30.15 -43.59 4.00
C GLU A 206 -30.25 -42.15 3.46
N ASN A 207 -31.28 -41.85 2.66
CA ASN A 207 -31.46 -40.53 2.05
C ASN A 207 -31.96 -39.45 3.04
N LYS A 208 -32.58 -39.85 4.16
CA LYS A 208 -33.02 -38.90 5.22
C LYS A 208 -31.83 -38.24 5.91
N HIS A 209 -30.66 -38.89 5.90
CA HIS A 209 -29.44 -38.42 6.54
C HIS A 209 -28.52 -37.58 5.62
N LEU A 210 -28.84 -37.42 4.33
CA LEU A 210 -28.05 -36.58 3.42
C LEU A 210 -28.02 -35.13 3.92
N ARG A 211 -26.83 -34.56 4.07
CA ARG A 211 -26.62 -33.16 4.49
C ARG A 211 -26.12 -32.32 3.33
N LEU A 212 -26.46 -31.04 3.34
CA LEU A 212 -25.92 -30.09 2.37
C LEU A 212 -24.41 -29.95 2.57
N PRO A 213 -23.63 -29.80 1.48
CA PRO A 213 -22.23 -29.45 1.56
C PRO A 213 -22.02 -28.17 2.38
N ARG A 214 -20.84 -28.00 2.98
CA ARG A 214 -20.46 -26.74 3.64
C ARG A 214 -19.59 -25.94 2.68
N ARG A 215 -19.80 -24.62 2.62
CA ARG A 215 -18.88 -23.71 1.93
C ARG A 215 -17.51 -23.79 2.60
N ARG A 216 -16.47 -24.09 1.83
CA ARG A 216 -15.09 -24.15 2.30
C ARG A 216 -14.21 -23.48 1.27
N PHE A 217 -13.36 -22.57 1.74
CA PHE A 217 -12.29 -22.02 0.93
C PHE A 217 -11.06 -22.91 1.08
N GLN A 218 -10.48 -23.35 -0.04
CA GLN A 218 -9.21 -24.06 -0.04
C GLN A 218 -8.10 -23.06 -0.27
N TRP A 219 -7.13 -23.01 0.65
CA TRP A 219 -5.93 -22.21 0.47
C TRP A 219 -5.06 -22.88 -0.60
N THR A 220 -5.18 -22.42 -1.84
CA THR A 220 -4.25 -22.80 -2.93
C THR A 220 -3.00 -21.94 -2.86
N ASP A 221 -1.91 -22.39 -3.50
CA ASP A 221 -0.68 -21.59 -3.58
C ASP A 221 -0.89 -20.28 -4.34
N GLU A 222 -1.91 -20.19 -5.20
CA GLU A 222 -2.33 -18.94 -5.85
C GLU A 222 -2.99 -17.94 -4.88
N ALA A 223 -3.58 -18.43 -3.78
CA ALA A 223 -4.26 -17.65 -2.75
C ALA A 223 -3.39 -17.35 -1.52
N ARG A 224 -2.11 -17.73 -1.53
CA ARG A 224 -1.15 -17.56 -0.44
C ARG A 224 -0.28 -16.31 -0.66
#